data_AF-A0A9Q0P3Z5-F1
#
_entry.id   AF-A0A9Q0P3Z5-F1
#
_cell.length_a   1.000
_cell.length_b   1.000
_cell.length_c   1.000
_cell.angle_alpha   90.00
_cell.angle_beta   90.00
_cell.angle_gamma   90.00
#
_symmetry.space_group_name_H-M   'P 1'
#
loop_
_entity.id
_entity.type
_entity.pdbx_description
1 polymer ?
#
loop_
_entity_poly.entity_id
_entity_poly.type
_entity_poly.pdbx_seq_one_letter_code
_entity_poly.pdbx_strand_id
1 'polypeptide(L)' 'MPPTSVRMYSRAFLREGKELLSLLNRQRYKEMMLAPLEKKRLRLSLLDMRFHLRDLIGSGHLKTVNTPTGLLVRVSKD' A
#
# COMPACT_ATOMS: atom_id res chain seq x y z
N MET A 1 29.98 -10.94 -1.96
CA MET A 1 28.80 -10.90 -2.86
C MET A 1 27.55 -10.86 -1.99
N PRO A 2 26.75 -9.79 -2.00
CA PRO A 2 25.45 -9.83 -1.32
C PRO A 2 24.47 -10.67 -2.16
N PRO A 3 23.52 -11.38 -1.52
CA PRO A 3 22.64 -12.32 -2.20
C PRO A 3 21.62 -11.57 -3.07
N THR A 4 21.44 -12.07 -4.28
CA THR A 4 20.56 -11.62 -5.39
C THR A 4 19.09 -11.43 -5.00
N SER A 5 18.67 -11.85 -3.80
CA SER A 5 17.29 -11.75 -3.30
C SER A 5 16.83 -10.32 -3.05
N VAL A 6 17.66 -9.43 -2.51
CA VAL A 6 17.25 -8.06 -2.11
C VAL A 6 16.85 -7.22 -3.34
N ARG A 7 17.46 -7.47 -4.50
CA ARG A 7 17.11 -6.80 -5.78
C ARG A 7 15.84 -7.34 -6.43
N MET A 8 15.43 -8.56 -6.11
CA MET A 8 14.22 -9.17 -6.67
C MET A 8 12.97 -8.66 -5.92
N TYR A 9 13.07 -8.51 -4.60
CA TYR A 9 12.02 -7.90 -3.78
C TYR A 9 11.73 -6.46 -4.22
N SER A 10 12.74 -5.64 -4.49
CA SER A 10 12.51 -4.23 -4.84
C SER A 10 11.75 -4.04 -6.16
N ARG A 11 12.00 -4.85 -7.20
CA ARG A 11 11.28 -4.73 -8.48
C ARG A 11 9.85 -5.23 -8.43
N ALA A 12 9.58 -6.34 -7.74
CA ALA A 12 8.22 -6.85 -7.54
C ALA A 12 7.41 -5.86 -6.71
N PHE A 13 8.01 -5.38 -5.62
CA PHE A 13 7.41 -4.41 -4.71
C PHE A 13 7.03 -3.09 -5.39
N LEU A 14 7.88 -2.56 -6.30
CA LEU A 14 7.57 -1.36 -7.08
C LEU A 14 6.35 -1.53 -8.00
N ARG A 15 6.10 -2.74 -8.51
CA ARG A 15 4.88 -3.02 -9.31
C ARG A 15 3.65 -3.16 -8.42
N GLU A 16 3.80 -3.80 -7.27
CA GLU A 16 2.71 -4.02 -6.30
C GLU A 16 2.23 -2.70 -5.68
N GLY A 17 3.13 -1.77 -5.36
CA GLY A 17 2.77 -0.43 -4.90
C GLY A 17 1.98 0.38 -5.94
N LYS A 18 2.31 0.24 -7.23
CA LYS A 18 1.54 0.86 -8.33
C LYS A 18 0.14 0.28 -8.47
N GLU A 19 -0.04 -1.01 -8.22
CA GLU A 19 -1.37 -1.62 -8.23
C GLU A 19 -2.22 -1.09 -7.07
N LEU A 20 -1.66 -1.02 -5.86
CA LEU A 20 -2.36 -0.46 -4.69
C LEU A 20 -2.73 1.00 -4.91
N LEU A 21 -1.80 1.80 -5.42
CA LEU A 21 -2.06 3.19 -5.79
C LEU A 21 -3.13 3.27 -6.86
N SER A 22 -3.12 2.42 -7.89
CA SER A 22 -4.17 2.38 -8.92
C SER A 22 -5.54 1.99 -8.34
N LEU A 23 -5.57 1.06 -7.38
CA LEU A 23 -6.77 0.63 -6.67
C LEU A 23 -7.36 1.78 -5.86
N LEU A 24 -6.52 2.52 -5.14
CA LEU A 24 -6.91 3.71 -4.38
C LEU A 24 -7.30 4.87 -5.31
N ASN A 25 -6.61 5.07 -6.43
CA ASN A 25 -6.90 6.14 -7.39
C ASN A 25 -8.26 5.91 -8.11
N ARG A 26 -8.72 4.66 -8.20
CA ARG A 26 -10.07 4.29 -8.65
C ARG A 26 -11.15 4.52 -7.59
N GLN A 27 -10.78 4.67 -6.31
CA GLN A 27 -11.74 5.00 -5.26
C GLN A 27 -12.09 6.49 -5.32
N ARG A 28 -13.36 6.79 -5.09
CA ARG A 28 -13.99 8.10 -5.30
C ARG A 28 -13.31 9.25 -4.54
N TYR A 29 -12.62 8.95 -3.45
CA TYR A 29 -11.95 9.93 -2.58
C TYR A 29 -10.44 9.70 -2.45
N LYS A 30 -9.86 8.75 -3.21
CA LYS A 30 -8.46 8.30 -3.05
C LYS A 30 -8.10 7.92 -1.61
N GLU A 31 -9.10 7.53 -0.85
CA GLU A 31 -8.99 7.12 0.54
C GLU A 31 -9.88 5.91 0.81
N MET A 32 -9.44 5.06 1.72
CA MET A 32 -10.14 3.83 2.10
C MET A 32 -9.80 3.50 3.55
N MET A 33 -10.75 2.94 4.30
CA MET A 33 -10.46 2.43 5.64
C MET A 33 -9.37 1.36 5.61
N LEU A 34 -8.45 1.42 6.57
CA LEU A 34 -7.35 0.47 6.71
C LEU A 34 -7.89 -0.96 6.90
N ALA A 35 -8.90 -1.15 7.76
CA ALA A 35 -9.42 -2.47 8.10
C ALA A 35 -9.93 -3.32 6.90
N PRO A 36 -10.77 -2.81 5.98
CA PRO A 36 -11.13 -3.55 4.76
C PRO A 36 -9.99 -3.63 3.74
N LEU A 37 -9.05 -2.68 3.77
CA LEU A 37 -7.89 -2.68 2.90
C LEU A 37 -6.90 -3.79 3.29
N GLU A 38 -6.58 -3.96 4.57
CA GLU A 38 -5.73 -5.04 5.09
C GLU A 38 -6.29 -6.44 4.80
N LYS A 39 -7.62 -6.58 4.74
CA LYS A 39 -8.28 -7.83 4.39
C LYS A 39 -8.26 -8.14 2.89
N LYS A 40 -7.94 -7.15 2.04
CA LYS A 40 -7.83 -7.34 0.61
C LYS A 40 -6.48 -7.97 0.28
N ARG A 41 -6.52 -9.11 -0.41
CA ARG A 41 -5.32 -9.75 -0.95
C ARG A 41 -5.12 -9.28 -2.39
N LEU A 42 -3.98 -8.64 -2.68
CA LEU A 42 -3.61 -8.34 -4.07
C LEU A 42 -3.25 -9.65 -4.76
N ARG A 43 -3.76 -9.84 -5.97
CA ARG A 43 -3.51 -11.06 -6.76
C ARG A 43 -2.07 -11.16 -7.23
N LEU A 44 -1.38 -10.02 -7.34
CA LEU A 44 -0.01 -9.94 -7.83
C LEU A 44 1.03 -9.80 -6.71
N SER A 45 0.59 -9.70 -5.45
CA SER A 45 1.50 -9.53 -4.32
C SER A 45 1.77 -10.84 -3.60
N LEU A 46 3.05 -11.15 -3.44
CA LEU A 46 3.53 -12.28 -2.64
C LEU A 46 3.50 -11.96 -1.13
N LEU A 47 3.37 -10.69 -0.76
CA LEU A 47 3.40 -10.19 0.63
C LEU A 47 1.99 -9.76 1.08
N ASP A 48 1.77 -9.80 2.40
CA ASP A 48 0.50 -9.35 2.98
C ASP A 48 0.33 -7.83 2.76
N MET A 49 -0.90 -7.38 2.50
CA MET A 49 -1.25 -5.98 2.23
C MET A 49 -0.71 -5.02 3.31
N ARG A 50 -0.62 -5.51 4.56
CA ARG A 50 -0.08 -4.77 5.70
C ARG A 50 1.35 -4.28 5.49
N PHE A 51 2.19 -5.06 4.81
CA PHE A 51 3.58 -4.66 4.53
C PHE A 51 3.64 -3.54 3.51
N HIS A 52 2.85 -3.62 2.44
CA HIS A 52 2.74 -2.55 1.44
C HIS A 52 2.20 -1.26 2.03
N LEU A 53 1.18 -1.34 2.88
CA LEU A 53 0.62 -0.17 3.53
C LEU A 53 1.64 0.50 4.45
N ARG A 54 2.33 -0.27 5.31
CA ARG A 54 3.37 0.27 6.19
C ARG A 54 4.50 0.94 5.43
N ASP A 55 4.96 0.33 4.35
CA ASP A 55 6.02 0.89 3.52
C ASP A 55 5.56 2.14 2.73
N LEU A 56 4.33 2.14 2.19
CA LEU A 56 3.77 3.31 1.52
C LEU A 56 3.46 4.46 2.48
N ILE A 57 3.10 4.15 3.73
CA ILE A 57 2.99 5.14 4.81
C ILE A 57 4.38 5.66 5.19
N GLY A 58 5.36 4.76 5.36
CA GLY A 58 6.74 5.10 5.71
C GLY A 58 7.47 5.89 4.62
N SER A 59 7.14 5.66 3.35
CA SER A 59 7.68 6.40 2.20
C SER A 59 6.91 7.69 1.88
N GLY A 60 5.84 8.00 2.63
CA GLY A 60 5.08 9.25 2.48
C GLY A 60 4.06 9.26 1.33
N HIS A 61 3.91 8.16 0.58
CA HIS A 61 2.90 8.05 -0.49
C HIS A 61 1.48 7.90 0.05
N LEU A 62 1.32 7.36 1.26
CA LEU A 62 0.04 7.25 1.97
C LEU A 62 0.10 8.00 3.29
N LYS A 63 -1.01 8.64 3.65
CA LYS A 63 -1.24 9.25 4.94
C LYS A 63 -2.34 8.50 5.67
N THR A 64 -2.13 8.29 6.96
CA THR A 64 -3.17 7.75 7.84
C THR A 64 -3.88 8.90 8.54
N VAL A 65 -5.21 8.87 8.51
CA VAL A 65 -6.07 9.83 9.18
C VAL A 65 -6.90 9.05 10.19
N ASN A 66 -6.81 9.43 11.46
CA ASN A 66 -7.60 8.82 12.49
C ASN A 66 -9.02 9.40 12.44
N THR A 67 -10.02 8.55 12.23
CA THR A 67 -11.44 8.95 12.24
C THR A 67 -12.19 8.21 13.35
N PRO A 68 -13.33 8.72 13.84
CA PRO A 68 -14.10 8.06 14.90
C PRO A 68 -14.53 6.64 14.55
N THR A 69 -14.68 6.33 13.26
CA THR A 69 -15.07 5.01 12.74
C THR A 69 -13.88 4.09 12.47
N GLY A 70 -12.64 4.60 12.55
CA GLY A 70 -11.41 3.82 12.40
C GLY A 70 -10.28 4.56 11.69
N LEU A 71 -9.19 3.83 11.41
CA LEU A 71 -8.05 4.36 10.69
C LEU A 71 -8.35 4.42 9.19
N LEU A 72 -8.23 5.61 8.61
CA LEU A 72 -8.41 5.86 7.19
C LEU A 72 -7.04 6.02 6.53
N VAL A 73 -6.85 5.40 5.38
CA VAL A 73 -5.63 5.55 4.57
C VAL A 73 -5.99 6.37 3.35
N ARG A 74 -5.28 7.46 3.15
CA ARG A 74 -5.45 8.37 2.02
C ARG A 74 -4.16 8.45 1.23
N VAL A 75 -4.26 8.48 -0.10
CA VAL A 75 -3.10 8.78 -0.94
C VAL A 75 -2.65 10.20 -0.64
N SER A 76 -1.39 10.34 -0.20
CA SER A 76 -0.74 11.64 -0.11
C SER A 76 -0.50 12.09 -1.53
N LYS A 77 -1.44 12.88 -2.04
CA LYS A 77 -1.32 13.51 -3.33
C LYS A 77 -0.19 14.55 -3.18
N ASP A 78 0.94 14.30 -3.83
CA ASP A 78 1.85 15.37 -4.26
C ASP A 78 1.10 16.26 -5.26
#